data_AF-A0A524FWM2-F1
#
_entry.id   AF-A0A524FWM2-F1
#
_cell.length_a   1.000
_cell.length_b   1.000
_cell.length_c   1.000
_cell.angle_alpha   90.00
_cell.angle_beta   90.00
_cell.angle_gamma   90.00
#
_symmetry.space_group_name_H-M   'P 1'
#
loop_
_entity.id
_entity.type
_entity.pdbx_description
1 polymer ?
#
loop_
_entity_poly.entity_id
_entity_poly.type
_entity_poly.pdbx_seq_one_letter_code
_entity_poly.pdbx_strand_id
1 'polypeptide(L)'
;MEHKKLSLEYDKTLINKILDDINMRYVILFLYIIRNDLFEDLKDDKLIESYERILILDDIFKGNIIKFLSGYQNFVEVAIDLGLFKNIRSVREFEQKEDDFIIKLGEETITIEKNTILVPADTLFLMISKKFKFLTRRNFNLALTRLKGVRCEVSSEIHSFIYQIGENDYTLSDDLYYLLDQFGNIYQAIKIEITIEGFYQRFEELVKKINDFIEIFDPLLTSKEVIKKINKAIEENKDIFEALKDEKVKLSDKLKSGKIDKSAQIYKQWSSQLLQLLNFHYNIKKIDEKLLEIKNYYSGKKKKFPYLEFIEKVSFNEKNIVNEIQDTLITLREEIIEINNIVTKLTKKEIKLLNLDYERFIITSSDD
;
A
#
# COMPACT_ATOMS: atom_id res chain seq x y z
N MET A 1 8.88 -41.08 9.57
CA MET A 1 7.67 -40.72 10.35
C MET A 1 6.61 -40.26 9.37
N GLU A 2 5.34 -40.63 9.56
CA GLU A 2 4.25 -40.07 8.77
C GLU A 2 4.10 -38.58 9.13
N HIS A 3 4.41 -37.70 8.18
CA HIS A 3 4.30 -36.25 8.34
C HIS A 3 2.83 -35.84 8.30
N LYS A 4 2.19 -35.75 9.48
CA LYS A 4 0.76 -35.49 9.69
C LYS A 4 0.40 -34.06 10.11
N LYS A 5 1.37 -33.30 10.61
CA LYS A 5 1.16 -31.93 11.10
C LYS A 5 2.01 -30.96 10.31
N LEU A 6 1.55 -29.73 10.14
CA LEU A 6 2.33 -28.71 9.44
C LEU A 6 3.64 -28.45 10.20
N SER A 7 4.78 -28.49 9.52
CA SER A 7 6.08 -28.22 10.16
C SER A 7 7.07 -27.55 9.21
N LEU A 8 8.02 -26.78 9.75
CA LEU A 8 9.04 -26.12 8.93
C LEU A 8 10.02 -27.09 8.26
N GLU A 9 10.28 -28.25 8.86
CA GLU A 9 11.19 -29.24 8.29
C GLU A 9 10.69 -29.75 6.93
N TYR A 10 9.38 -30.01 6.81
CA TYR A 10 8.79 -30.59 5.61
C TYR A 10 8.02 -29.58 4.75
N ASP A 11 7.41 -28.54 5.34
CA ASP A 11 6.47 -27.65 4.66
C ASP A 11 6.97 -26.21 4.47
N LYS A 12 8.23 -25.89 4.80
CA LYS A 12 8.74 -24.51 4.64
C LYS A 12 8.56 -23.94 3.23
N THR A 13 8.77 -24.76 2.19
CA THR A 13 8.55 -24.35 0.79
C THR A 13 7.07 -24.06 0.52
N LEU A 14 6.19 -24.94 1.02
CA LEU A 14 4.74 -24.79 0.89
C LEU A 14 4.25 -23.50 1.57
N ILE A 15 4.67 -23.26 2.82
CA ILE A 15 4.29 -22.08 3.59
C ILE A 15 4.76 -20.81 2.86
N ASN A 16 6.02 -20.77 2.39
CA ASN A 16 6.51 -19.62 1.63
C ASN A 16 5.73 -19.37 0.34
N LYS A 17 5.35 -20.42 -0.38
CA LYS A 17 4.54 -20.32 -1.60
C LYS A 17 3.14 -19.79 -1.32
N ILE A 18 2.54 -20.17 -0.20
CA ILE A 18 1.24 -19.65 0.25
C ILE A 18 1.38 -18.17 0.66
N LEU A 19 2.43 -17.80 1.38
CA LEU A 19 2.70 -16.41 1.78
C LEU A 19 3.15 -15.53 0.61
N ASP A 20 3.61 -16.10 -0.51
CA ASP A 20 3.88 -15.36 -1.75
C ASP A 20 2.59 -14.99 -2.51
N ASP A 21 1.49 -15.72 -2.31
CA ASP A 21 0.18 -15.35 -2.86
C ASP A 21 -0.42 -14.25 -1.97
N ILE A 22 -0.37 -13.01 -2.45
CA ILE A 22 -0.81 -11.82 -1.71
C ILE A 22 -2.22 -11.96 -1.13
N ASN A 23 -3.15 -12.62 -1.84
CA ASN A 23 -4.53 -12.74 -1.36
C ASN A 23 -4.63 -13.68 -0.17
N MET A 24 -3.85 -14.78 -0.19
CA MET A 24 -3.80 -15.74 0.91
C MET A 24 -3.02 -15.21 2.09
N ARG A 25 -1.87 -14.58 1.81
CA ARG A 25 -1.00 -13.99 2.81
C ARG A 25 -1.78 -13.06 3.73
N TYR A 26 -2.52 -12.09 3.19
CA TYR A 26 -3.21 -11.15 4.07
C TYR A 26 -4.35 -11.78 4.87
N VAL A 27 -5.00 -12.84 4.37
CA VAL A 27 -5.95 -13.62 5.18
C VAL A 27 -5.23 -14.23 6.39
N ILE A 28 -4.13 -14.93 6.16
CA ILE A 28 -3.34 -15.57 7.22
C ILE A 28 -2.84 -14.53 8.23
N LEU A 29 -2.19 -13.47 7.75
CA LEU A 29 -1.55 -12.49 8.62
C LEU A 29 -2.56 -11.68 9.41
N PHE A 30 -3.72 -11.32 8.85
CA PHE A 30 -4.75 -10.62 9.62
C PHE A 30 -5.39 -11.53 10.67
N LEU A 31 -5.65 -12.80 10.35
CA LEU A 31 -6.10 -13.76 11.35
C LEU A 31 -5.06 -13.97 12.46
N TYR A 32 -3.76 -13.98 12.10
CA TYR A 32 -2.67 -14.02 13.07
C TYR A 32 -2.68 -12.78 13.97
N ILE A 33 -2.74 -11.57 13.41
CA ILE A 33 -2.71 -10.32 14.19
C ILE A 33 -3.93 -10.24 15.11
N ILE A 34 -5.11 -10.64 14.63
CA ILE A 34 -6.30 -10.74 15.47
C ILE A 34 -6.06 -11.72 16.62
N ARG A 35 -5.54 -12.91 16.35
CA ARG A 35 -5.28 -13.90 17.40
C ARG A 35 -4.23 -13.44 18.41
N ASN A 36 -3.11 -12.91 17.93
CA ASN A 36 -1.93 -12.63 18.73
C ASN A 36 -1.92 -11.21 19.29
N ASP A 37 -1.96 -10.19 18.42
CA ASP A 37 -1.77 -8.80 18.83
C ASP A 37 -3.04 -8.18 19.42
N LEU A 38 -4.22 -8.69 19.02
CA LEU A 38 -5.49 -8.23 19.57
C LEU A 38 -5.94 -9.05 20.78
N PHE A 39 -5.76 -10.37 20.80
CA PHE A 39 -6.29 -11.22 21.88
C PHE A 39 -5.23 -12.02 22.65
N GLU A 40 -3.93 -11.79 22.40
CA GLU A 40 -2.81 -12.44 23.11
C GLU A 40 -2.90 -13.97 23.14
N ASP A 41 -3.40 -14.57 22.05
CA ASP A 41 -3.68 -16.02 21.97
C ASP A 41 -4.56 -16.52 23.12
N LEU A 42 -5.50 -15.68 23.57
CA LEU A 42 -6.41 -15.92 24.69
C LEU A 42 -5.70 -16.18 26.03
N LYS A 43 -4.47 -15.68 26.22
CA LYS A 43 -3.70 -15.87 27.47
C LYS A 43 -4.16 -14.96 28.62
N ASP A 44 -4.78 -13.83 28.31
CA ASP A 44 -5.30 -12.89 29.32
C ASP A 44 -6.83 -12.96 29.43
N ASP A 45 -7.32 -13.75 30.39
CA ASP A 45 -8.75 -13.89 30.67
C ASP A 45 -9.46 -12.56 30.94
N LYS A 46 -8.77 -11.57 31.55
CA LYS A 46 -9.38 -10.27 31.85
C LYS A 46 -9.61 -9.46 30.58
N LEU A 47 -8.69 -9.54 29.63
CA LEU A 47 -8.86 -8.92 28.32
C LEU A 47 -10.09 -9.51 27.62
N ILE A 48 -10.21 -10.83 27.64
CA ILE A 48 -11.32 -11.56 27.00
C ILE A 48 -12.66 -11.18 27.64
N GLU A 49 -12.76 -11.24 28.96
CA GLU A 49 -13.96 -10.83 29.69
C GLU A 49 -14.33 -9.37 29.41
N SER A 50 -13.34 -8.47 29.37
CA SER A 50 -13.57 -7.06 29.06
C SER A 50 -14.09 -6.85 27.64
N TYR A 51 -13.59 -7.61 26.67
CA TYR A 51 -14.06 -7.55 25.29
C TYR A 51 -15.48 -8.11 25.15
N GLU A 52 -15.78 -9.27 25.76
CA GLU A 52 -17.13 -9.84 25.77
C GLU A 52 -18.15 -8.90 26.41
N ARG A 53 -17.77 -8.19 27.48
CA ARG A 53 -18.62 -7.14 28.09
C ARG A 53 -18.91 -5.98 27.15
N ILE A 54 -18.02 -5.67 26.21
CA ILE A 54 -18.26 -4.64 25.19
C ILE A 54 -19.29 -5.15 24.17
N LEU A 55 -19.20 -6.42 23.77
CA LEU A 55 -20.06 -7.01 22.74
C LEU A 55 -21.53 -7.12 23.14
N ILE A 56 -21.84 -7.19 24.45
CA ILE A 56 -23.22 -7.26 24.94
C ILE A 56 -23.91 -5.90 25.08
N LEU A 57 -23.21 -4.79 24.82
CA LEU A 57 -23.79 -3.45 24.92
C LEU A 57 -24.60 -3.13 23.65
N ASP A 58 -25.77 -2.51 23.84
CA ASP A 58 -26.58 -2.02 22.72
C ASP A 58 -25.87 -0.91 21.93
N ASP A 59 -25.29 0.05 22.66
CA ASP A 59 -24.42 1.11 22.14
C ASP A 59 -23.07 1.06 22.84
N ILE A 60 -22.00 1.02 22.06
CA ILE A 60 -20.63 1.01 22.58
C ILE A 60 -20.10 2.44 22.57
N PHE A 61 -20.01 3.07 23.73
CA PHE A 61 -19.43 4.42 23.84
C PHE A 61 -17.92 4.36 24.08
N LYS A 62 -17.20 5.43 23.70
CA LYS A 62 -15.76 5.58 24.00
C LYS A 62 -15.49 5.37 25.50
N GLY A 63 -16.33 5.91 26.38
CA GLY A 63 -16.22 5.72 27.82
C GLY A 63 -16.29 4.25 28.24
N ASN A 64 -17.04 3.40 27.54
CA ASN A 64 -17.05 1.95 27.78
C ASN A 64 -15.70 1.32 27.39
N ILE A 65 -15.17 1.67 26.22
CA ILE A 65 -13.86 1.20 25.76
C ILE A 65 -12.78 1.59 26.78
N ILE A 66 -12.72 2.85 27.18
CA ILE A 66 -11.74 3.32 28.18
C ILE A 66 -11.93 2.57 29.50
N LYS A 67 -13.17 2.44 29.98
CA LYS A 67 -13.42 1.80 31.28
C LYS A 67 -13.03 0.32 31.27
N PHE A 68 -13.44 -0.43 30.26
CA PHE A 68 -13.24 -1.88 30.21
C PHE A 68 -11.86 -2.28 29.67
N LEU A 69 -11.27 -1.46 28.80
CA LEU A 69 -9.98 -1.74 28.16
C LEU A 69 -8.86 -0.75 28.56
N SER A 70 -9.00 -0.03 29.68
CA SER A 70 -8.02 0.97 30.15
C SER A 70 -6.60 0.42 30.31
N GLY A 71 -6.46 -0.85 30.72
CA GLY A 71 -5.18 -1.54 30.85
C GLY A 71 -4.58 -2.03 29.53
N TYR A 72 -5.32 -1.93 28.43
CA TYR A 72 -5.02 -2.57 27.15
C TYR A 72 -4.88 -1.53 26.02
N GLN A 73 -3.97 -0.57 26.19
CA GLN A 73 -3.73 0.45 25.16
C GLN A 73 -3.32 -0.16 23.82
N ASN A 74 -2.51 -1.23 23.85
CA ASN A 74 -2.11 -1.97 22.66
C ASN A 74 -3.33 -2.57 21.93
N PHE A 75 -4.31 -3.10 22.66
CA PHE A 75 -5.56 -3.59 22.07
C PHE A 75 -6.26 -2.48 21.29
N VAL A 76 -6.43 -1.31 21.92
CA VAL A 76 -7.14 -0.18 21.30
C VAL A 76 -6.41 0.31 20.06
N GLU A 77 -5.08 0.40 20.10
CA GLU A 77 -4.26 0.75 18.94
C GLU A 77 -4.46 -0.26 17.80
N VAL A 78 -4.30 -1.56 18.07
CA VAL A 78 -4.45 -2.63 17.08
C VAL A 78 -5.87 -2.67 16.53
N ALA A 79 -6.90 -2.53 17.37
CA ALA A 79 -8.30 -2.49 16.96
C ALA A 79 -8.60 -1.33 15.99
N ILE A 80 -8.06 -0.15 16.26
CA ILE A 80 -8.19 1.02 15.38
C ILE A 80 -7.42 0.78 14.07
N ASP A 81 -6.18 0.28 14.17
CA ASP A 81 -5.31 0.07 13.02
C ASP A 81 -5.87 -0.97 12.07
N LEU A 82 -6.40 -2.10 12.57
CA LEU A 82 -7.11 -3.10 11.77
C LEU A 82 -8.43 -2.58 11.21
N GLY A 83 -9.00 -1.53 11.81
CA GLY A 83 -10.32 -1.03 11.45
C GLY A 83 -11.44 -1.91 11.97
N LEU A 84 -11.25 -2.51 13.15
CA LEU A 84 -12.32 -3.07 13.97
C LEU A 84 -13.25 -1.93 14.40
N PHE A 85 -12.69 -0.83 14.89
CA PHE A 85 -13.45 0.41 15.14
C PHE A 85 -13.66 1.14 13.81
N LYS A 86 -14.86 1.01 13.22
CA LYS A 86 -15.17 1.44 11.85
C LYS A 86 -15.17 2.96 11.68
N ASN A 87 -15.55 3.70 12.71
CA ASN A 87 -15.73 5.15 12.69
C ASN A 87 -14.61 5.93 13.40
N ILE A 88 -13.47 5.29 13.65
CA ILE A 88 -12.25 5.91 14.17
C ILE A 88 -11.11 5.59 13.20
N ARG A 89 -10.29 6.58 12.87
CA ARG A 89 -9.19 6.45 11.91
C ARG A 89 -7.81 6.38 12.55
N SER A 90 -7.67 6.83 13.80
CA SER A 90 -6.40 6.86 14.53
C SER A 90 -6.61 6.94 16.05
N VAL A 91 -5.60 6.54 16.82
CA VAL A 91 -5.57 6.70 18.28
C VAL A 91 -5.75 8.16 18.69
N ARG A 92 -5.09 9.09 17.98
CA ARG A 92 -5.26 10.54 18.23
C ARG A 92 -6.71 10.99 18.04
N GLU A 93 -7.39 10.49 17.01
CA GLU A 93 -8.81 10.79 16.82
C GLU A 93 -9.63 10.24 17.99
N PHE A 94 -9.38 8.98 18.39
CA PHE A 94 -10.05 8.34 19.52
C PHE A 94 -9.90 9.16 20.81
N GLU A 95 -8.68 9.60 21.12
CA GLU A 95 -8.37 10.43 22.29
C GLU A 95 -9.13 11.76 22.29
N GLN A 96 -9.35 12.37 21.12
CA GLN A 96 -10.04 13.65 20.97
C GLN A 96 -11.57 13.56 21.06
N LYS A 97 -12.17 12.37 20.89
CA LYS A 97 -13.62 12.21 21.01
C LYS A 97 -14.09 12.36 22.46
N GLU A 98 -15.34 12.77 22.65
CA GLU A 98 -15.98 12.76 23.97
C GLU A 98 -16.33 11.33 24.41
N ASP A 99 -16.51 11.12 25.71
CA ASP A 99 -16.76 9.78 26.27
C ASP A 99 -18.08 9.17 25.80
N ASP A 100 -19.05 9.99 25.41
CA ASP A 100 -20.36 9.61 24.84
C ASP A 100 -20.32 9.39 23.32
N PHE A 101 -19.14 9.45 22.69
CA PHE A 101 -19.01 9.13 21.27
C PHE A 101 -19.22 7.62 21.05
N ILE A 102 -20.18 7.27 20.18
CA ILE A 102 -20.47 5.87 19.82
C ILE A 102 -19.37 5.31 18.93
N ILE A 103 -18.80 4.18 19.30
CA ILE A 103 -17.84 3.37 18.54
C ILE A 103 -18.60 2.26 17.80
N LYS A 104 -18.35 2.10 16.50
CA LYS A 104 -19.01 1.09 15.66
C LYS A 104 -18.08 -0.07 15.36
N LEU A 105 -18.49 -1.31 15.64
CA LEU A 105 -17.71 -2.53 15.34
C LEU A 105 -18.05 -3.17 13.97
N GLY A 106 -19.26 -2.94 13.45
CA GLY A 106 -19.80 -3.58 12.25
C GLY A 106 -21.17 -4.21 12.53
N GLU A 107 -21.83 -4.77 11.51
CA GLU A 107 -23.04 -5.57 11.70
C GLU A 107 -22.69 -6.93 12.33
N GLU A 108 -21.60 -7.55 11.86
CA GLU A 108 -20.94 -8.69 12.48
C GLU A 108 -19.55 -8.27 13.00
N THR A 109 -19.09 -8.87 14.10
CA THR A 109 -17.78 -8.57 14.70
C THR A 109 -17.09 -9.86 15.15
N ILE A 110 -15.81 -9.74 15.51
CA ILE A 110 -15.03 -10.85 16.06
C ILE A 110 -15.66 -11.30 17.38
N THR A 111 -15.83 -12.61 17.55
CA THR A 111 -16.36 -13.22 18.78
C THR A 111 -15.40 -14.28 19.31
N ILE A 112 -15.60 -14.68 20.56
CA ILE A 112 -14.80 -15.71 21.22
C ILE A 112 -15.76 -16.79 21.72
N GLU A 113 -15.58 -18.03 21.24
CA GLU A 113 -16.39 -19.17 21.63
C GLU A 113 -15.50 -20.33 22.06
N LYS A 114 -15.66 -20.82 23.30
CA LYS A 114 -14.98 -22.02 23.82
C LYS A 114 -13.47 -22.05 23.50
N ASN A 115 -12.80 -20.93 23.74
CA ASN A 115 -11.37 -20.69 23.47
C ASN A 115 -10.99 -20.62 21.98
N THR A 116 -11.94 -20.29 21.11
CA THR A 116 -11.68 -20.06 19.69
C THR A 116 -12.08 -18.65 19.32
N ILE A 117 -11.17 -17.92 18.68
CA ILE A 117 -11.46 -16.60 18.11
C ILE A 117 -12.11 -16.82 16.74
N LEU A 118 -13.34 -16.33 16.60
CA LEU A 118 -14.15 -16.44 15.40
C LEU A 118 -14.19 -15.09 14.69
N VAL A 119 -13.69 -15.06 13.46
CA VAL A 119 -13.64 -13.85 12.65
C VAL A 119 -14.60 -13.97 11.47
N PRO A 120 -15.68 -13.17 11.42
CA PRO A 120 -16.58 -13.17 10.28
C PRO A 120 -15.88 -12.78 8.98
N ALA A 121 -16.23 -13.46 7.89
CA ALA A 121 -15.62 -13.25 6.57
C ALA A 121 -15.75 -11.80 6.08
N ASP A 122 -16.89 -11.15 6.32
CA ASP A 122 -17.10 -9.75 5.95
C ASP A 122 -16.23 -8.79 6.77
N THR A 123 -16.12 -9.03 8.07
CA THR A 123 -15.23 -8.24 8.93
C THR A 123 -13.78 -8.40 8.52
N LEU A 124 -13.30 -9.62 8.31
CA LEU A 124 -11.94 -9.88 7.83
C LEU A 124 -11.66 -9.23 6.48
N PHE A 125 -12.60 -9.37 5.52
CA PHE A 125 -12.46 -8.74 4.21
C PHE A 125 -12.34 -7.21 4.33
N LEU A 126 -13.22 -6.57 5.10
CA LEU A 126 -13.21 -5.12 5.29
C LEU A 126 -11.92 -4.63 5.95
N MET A 127 -11.39 -5.38 6.93
CA MET A 127 -10.12 -5.04 7.57
C MET A 127 -8.96 -5.06 6.55
N ILE A 128 -8.88 -6.11 5.73
CA ILE A 128 -7.82 -6.24 4.73
C ILE A 128 -7.99 -5.21 3.60
N SER A 129 -9.20 -5.10 3.03
CA SER A 129 -9.46 -4.25 1.86
C SER A 129 -9.35 -2.75 2.17
N LYS A 130 -9.57 -2.34 3.43
CA LYS A 130 -9.32 -0.96 3.89
C LYS A 130 -7.85 -0.57 3.72
N LYS A 131 -6.93 -1.52 3.85
CA LYS A 131 -5.48 -1.31 3.75
C LYS A 131 -4.94 -1.66 2.36
N PHE A 132 -5.43 -2.74 1.78
CA PHE A 132 -4.98 -3.30 0.50
C PHE A 132 -6.12 -3.26 -0.52
N LYS A 133 -6.28 -2.10 -1.18
CA LYS A 133 -7.41 -1.81 -2.07
C LYS A 133 -7.51 -2.73 -3.31
N PHE A 134 -6.43 -3.43 -3.67
CA PHE A 134 -6.44 -4.38 -4.79
C PHE A 134 -7.17 -5.69 -4.46
N LEU A 135 -7.39 -6.01 -3.18
CA LEU A 135 -8.06 -7.26 -2.80
C LEU A 135 -9.56 -7.16 -3.10
N THR A 136 -10.00 -7.90 -4.11
CA THR A 136 -11.43 -8.01 -4.46
C THR A 136 -12.12 -9.09 -3.63
N ARG A 137 -13.43 -8.98 -3.43
CA ARG A 137 -14.24 -9.99 -2.72
C ARG A 137 -14.12 -11.37 -3.35
N ARG A 138 -14.05 -11.44 -4.69
CA ARG A 138 -13.82 -12.69 -5.43
C ARG A 138 -12.47 -13.33 -5.06
N ASN A 139 -11.39 -12.55 -5.10
CA ASN A 139 -10.06 -13.07 -4.78
C ASN A 139 -9.95 -13.49 -3.32
N PHE A 140 -10.58 -12.74 -2.41
CA PHE A 140 -10.67 -13.09 -0.99
C PHE A 140 -11.38 -14.43 -0.78
N ASN A 141 -12.57 -14.64 -1.36
CA ASN A 141 -13.30 -15.90 -1.23
C ASN A 141 -12.55 -17.11 -1.83
N LEU A 142 -11.85 -16.90 -2.95
CA LEU A 142 -10.97 -17.91 -3.54
C LEU A 142 -9.78 -18.24 -2.62
N ALA A 143 -9.19 -17.22 -1.98
CA ALA A 143 -8.11 -17.42 -1.01
C ALA A 143 -8.60 -18.21 0.20
N LEU A 144 -9.75 -17.85 0.79
CA LEU A 144 -10.36 -18.59 1.89
C LEU A 144 -10.58 -20.06 1.53
N THR A 145 -11.11 -20.33 0.33
CA THR A 145 -11.37 -21.71 -0.13
C THR A 145 -10.07 -22.51 -0.24
N ARG A 146 -9.02 -21.92 -0.82
CA ARG A 146 -7.72 -22.59 -0.99
C ARG A 146 -7.00 -22.81 0.35
N LEU A 147 -7.15 -21.91 1.31
CA LEU A 147 -6.49 -22.00 2.62
C LEU A 147 -7.09 -23.06 3.55
N LYS A 148 -8.34 -23.48 3.32
CA LYS A 148 -8.98 -24.59 4.07
C LYS A 148 -8.33 -25.95 3.81
N GLY A 149 -7.70 -26.13 2.65
CA GLY A 149 -7.13 -27.41 2.25
C GLY A 149 -5.95 -27.23 1.31
N VAL A 150 -4.75 -27.22 1.88
CA VAL A 150 -3.48 -27.08 1.18
C VAL A 150 -2.79 -28.44 1.15
N ARG A 151 -2.64 -29.02 -0.04
CA ARG A 151 -1.97 -30.32 -0.20
C ARG A 151 -0.48 -30.22 0.13
N CYS A 152 0.01 -31.10 1.00
CA CYS A 152 1.44 -31.22 1.29
C CYS A 152 2.20 -31.66 0.03
N GLU A 153 3.40 -31.10 -0.17
CA GLU A 153 4.26 -31.46 -1.31
C GLU A 153 5.06 -32.75 -1.04
N VAL A 154 5.22 -33.13 0.24
CA VAL A 154 6.06 -34.26 0.68
C VAL A 154 5.23 -35.48 1.10
N SER A 155 4.00 -35.28 1.58
CA SER A 155 3.09 -36.36 1.99
C SER A 155 1.73 -36.26 1.28
N SER A 156 0.88 -37.29 1.45
CA SER A 156 -0.50 -37.27 0.97
C SER A 156 -1.45 -36.44 1.85
N GLU A 157 -0.94 -35.80 2.89
CA GLU A 157 -1.74 -35.02 3.83
C GLU A 157 -2.24 -33.71 3.23
N ILE A 158 -3.37 -33.24 3.74
CA ILE A 158 -3.96 -31.94 3.41
C ILE A 158 -3.92 -31.10 4.69
N HIS A 159 -3.12 -30.04 4.67
CA HIS A 159 -3.00 -29.10 5.77
C HIS A 159 -4.07 -28.02 5.65
N SER A 160 -4.81 -27.78 6.73
CA SER A 160 -5.70 -26.63 6.83
C SER A 160 -4.93 -25.47 7.46
N PHE A 161 -4.80 -24.35 6.74
CA PHE A 161 -4.13 -23.15 7.24
C PHE A 161 -5.13 -22.26 8.00
N ILE A 162 -6.42 -22.39 7.65
CA ILE A 162 -7.54 -21.78 8.35
C ILE A 162 -8.66 -22.81 8.49
N TYR A 163 -9.49 -22.65 9.50
CA TYR A 163 -10.74 -23.41 9.67
C TYR A 163 -11.93 -22.49 9.47
N GLN A 164 -13.00 -23.02 8.88
CA GLN A 164 -14.31 -22.39 8.85
C GLN A 164 -15.17 -23.02 9.95
N ILE A 165 -15.71 -22.20 10.82
CA ILE A 165 -16.62 -22.61 11.89
C ILE A 165 -17.97 -21.96 11.62
N GLY A 166 -19.05 -22.73 11.70
CA GLY A 166 -20.37 -22.26 11.30
C GLY A 166 -20.45 -21.93 9.81
N GLU A 167 -21.26 -20.94 9.45
CA GLU A 167 -21.51 -20.58 8.05
C GLU A 167 -20.41 -19.68 7.47
N ASN A 168 -19.94 -18.66 8.20
CA ASN A 168 -19.05 -17.64 7.63
C ASN A 168 -17.92 -17.18 8.56
N ASP A 169 -17.66 -17.88 9.66
CA ASP A 169 -16.59 -17.52 10.60
C ASP A 169 -15.31 -18.30 10.35
N TYR A 170 -14.18 -17.64 10.53
CA TYR A 170 -12.86 -18.15 10.22
C TYR A 170 -11.91 -18.01 11.40
N THR A 171 -11.04 -19.00 11.56
CA THR A 171 -9.97 -18.98 12.55
C THR A 171 -8.66 -19.53 11.97
N LEU A 172 -7.53 -19.06 12.49
CA LEU A 172 -6.20 -19.52 12.07
C LEU A 172 -5.91 -20.89 12.69
N SER A 173 -5.37 -21.82 11.91
CA SER A 173 -4.96 -23.11 12.46
C SER A 173 -3.84 -22.95 13.50
N ASP A 174 -3.90 -23.71 14.59
CA ASP A 174 -2.86 -23.71 15.64
C ASP A 174 -1.47 -24.01 15.10
N ASP A 175 -1.34 -25.03 14.25
CA ASP A 175 -0.04 -25.40 13.68
C ASP A 175 0.59 -24.20 12.95
N LEU A 176 -0.17 -23.52 12.07
CA LEU A 176 0.32 -22.34 11.38
C LEU A 176 0.60 -21.17 12.34
N TYR A 177 -0.25 -20.95 13.35
CA TYR A 177 -0.04 -19.90 14.35
C TYR A 177 1.33 -20.07 15.04
N TYR A 178 1.60 -21.25 15.61
CA TYR A 178 2.85 -21.49 16.33
C TYR A 178 4.07 -21.53 15.42
N LEU A 179 3.91 -21.87 14.13
CA LEU A 179 5.00 -21.73 13.16
C LEU A 179 5.30 -20.27 12.85
N LEU A 180 4.28 -19.44 12.69
CA LEU A 180 4.42 -18.02 12.39
C LEU A 180 5.02 -17.25 13.58
N ASP A 181 4.61 -17.58 14.81
CA ASP A 181 5.09 -16.95 16.05
C ASP A 181 6.61 -17.08 16.24
N GLN A 182 7.22 -18.15 15.70
CA GLN A 182 8.68 -18.35 15.72
C GLN A 182 9.46 -17.29 14.94
N PHE A 183 8.83 -16.62 13.97
CA PHE A 183 9.49 -15.59 13.16
C PHE A 183 9.34 -14.18 13.76
N GLY A 184 8.62 -14.04 14.87
CA GLY A 184 8.50 -12.79 15.62
C GLY A 184 7.26 -11.97 15.30
N ASN A 185 7.44 -10.66 15.16
CA ASN A 185 6.38 -9.67 15.07
C ASN A 185 5.84 -9.50 13.63
N ILE A 186 4.82 -10.30 13.30
CA ILE A 186 4.08 -10.18 12.04
C ILE A 186 3.38 -8.83 11.89
N TYR A 187 2.87 -8.26 12.98
CA TYR A 187 2.18 -6.99 12.93
C TYR A 187 3.08 -5.86 12.42
N GLN A 188 4.36 -5.86 12.81
CA GLN A 188 5.36 -4.92 12.32
C GLN A 188 5.61 -5.08 10.81
N ALA A 189 5.72 -6.30 10.30
CA ALA A 189 5.86 -6.57 8.87
C ALA A 189 4.67 -6.00 8.08
N ILE A 190 3.44 -6.23 8.56
CA ILE A 190 2.23 -5.67 7.95
C ILE A 190 2.20 -4.14 8.04
N LYS A 191 2.59 -3.52 9.17
CA LYS A 191 2.67 -2.05 9.28
C LYS A 191 3.59 -1.45 8.20
N ILE A 192 4.75 -2.08 7.94
CA ILE A 192 5.67 -1.66 6.87
C ILE A 192 4.99 -1.76 5.50
N GLU A 193 4.35 -2.88 5.19
CA GLU A 193 3.66 -3.06 3.91
C GLU A 193 2.55 -2.04 3.69
N ILE A 194 1.72 -1.80 4.72
CA ILE A 194 0.65 -0.79 4.69
C ILE A 194 1.23 0.61 4.43
N THR A 195 2.38 0.92 5.03
CA THR A 195 3.03 2.22 4.86
C THR A 195 3.50 2.40 3.42
N ILE A 196 4.13 1.38 2.84
CA ILE A 196 4.57 1.37 1.44
C ILE A 196 3.36 1.50 0.49
N GLU A 197 2.28 0.76 0.74
CA GLU A 197 1.08 0.79 -0.09
C GLU A 197 0.36 2.15 -0.01
N GLY A 198 0.25 2.72 1.20
CA GLY A 198 -0.31 4.07 1.40
C GLY A 198 0.52 5.15 0.70
N PHE A 199 1.84 4.94 0.60
CA PHE A 199 2.74 5.80 -0.16
C PHE A 199 2.47 5.72 -1.66
N TYR A 200 2.37 4.49 -2.22
CA TYR A 200 2.05 4.26 -3.63
C TYR A 200 0.75 4.95 -4.07
N GLN A 201 -0.30 4.90 -3.24
CA GLN A 201 -1.58 5.52 -3.59
C GLN A 201 -1.48 7.04 -3.77
N ARG A 202 -0.76 7.73 -2.88
CA ARG A 202 -0.55 9.19 -3.02
C ARG A 202 0.36 9.53 -4.20
N PHE A 203 1.33 8.66 -4.45
CA PHE A 203 2.25 8.78 -5.56
C PHE A 203 1.55 8.68 -6.92
N GLU A 204 0.64 7.72 -7.10
CA GLU A 204 -0.13 7.53 -8.35
C GLU A 204 -1.00 8.76 -8.71
N GLU A 205 -1.63 9.41 -7.72
CA GLU A 205 -2.42 10.62 -7.93
C GLU A 205 -1.58 11.77 -8.50
N LEU A 206 -0.36 11.95 -7.99
CA LEU A 206 0.56 12.98 -8.45
C LEU A 206 1.10 12.67 -9.86
N VAL A 207 1.47 11.42 -10.14
CA VAL A 207 1.90 10.96 -11.47
C VAL A 207 0.83 11.28 -12.51
N LYS A 208 -0.42 10.91 -12.22
CA LYS A 208 -1.55 11.16 -13.12
C LYS A 208 -1.71 12.66 -13.39
N LYS A 209 -1.64 13.49 -12.35
CA LYS A 209 -1.78 14.94 -12.49
C LYS A 209 -0.68 15.56 -13.37
N ILE A 210 0.56 15.11 -13.24
CA ILE A 210 1.68 15.59 -14.08
C ILE A 210 1.49 15.14 -15.53
N ASN A 211 1.09 13.90 -15.76
CA ASN A 211 0.80 13.40 -17.11
C ASN A 211 -0.34 14.19 -17.77
N ASP A 212 -1.44 14.42 -17.05
CA ASP A 212 -2.56 15.23 -17.52
C ASP A 212 -2.13 16.65 -17.93
N PHE A 213 -1.11 17.22 -17.27
CA PHE A 213 -0.56 18.52 -17.61
C PHE A 213 0.37 18.47 -18.83
N ILE A 214 1.24 17.47 -18.92
CA ILE A 214 2.12 17.26 -20.08
C ILE A 214 1.27 17.03 -21.34
N GLU A 215 0.16 16.30 -21.25
CA GLU A 215 -0.74 16.02 -22.38
C GLU A 215 -1.39 17.28 -22.96
N ILE A 216 -1.54 18.35 -22.19
CA ILE A 216 -2.02 19.64 -22.69
C ILE A 216 -1.00 20.25 -23.66
N PHE A 217 0.29 20.05 -23.39
CA PHE A 217 1.35 20.46 -24.29
C PHE A 217 1.39 19.53 -25.50
N ASP A 218 1.59 18.23 -25.32
CA ASP A 218 1.51 17.29 -26.44
C ASP A 218 1.27 15.88 -25.90
N PRO A 219 0.18 15.19 -26.29
CA PRO A 219 -0.11 13.82 -25.83
C PRO A 219 0.99 12.81 -26.17
N LEU A 220 1.81 13.05 -27.20
CA LEU A 220 2.90 12.14 -27.54
C LEU A 220 3.99 12.14 -26.47
N LEU A 221 4.14 13.22 -25.70
CA LEU A 221 5.15 13.34 -24.65
C LEU A 221 4.87 12.44 -23.44
N THR A 222 3.64 11.95 -23.27
CA THR A 222 3.31 10.94 -22.25
C THR A 222 3.31 9.50 -22.77
N SER A 223 3.59 9.29 -24.06
CA SER A 223 3.70 7.94 -24.60
C SER A 223 4.93 7.22 -24.06
N LYS A 224 4.80 5.91 -23.80
CA LYS A 224 5.85 5.09 -23.18
C LYS A 224 7.19 5.15 -23.93
N GLU A 225 7.16 5.18 -25.26
CA GLU A 225 8.37 5.25 -26.07
C GLU A 225 9.04 6.62 -25.98
N VAL A 226 8.27 7.70 -26.06
CA VAL A 226 8.79 9.07 -25.99
C VAL A 226 9.31 9.40 -24.60
N ILE A 227 8.58 9.03 -23.54
CA ILE A 227 9.03 9.17 -22.15
C ILE A 227 10.40 8.52 -21.94
N LYS A 228 10.64 7.32 -22.48
CA LYS A 228 11.94 6.65 -22.34
C LYS A 228 13.07 7.48 -22.93
N LYS A 229 12.84 8.11 -24.08
CA LYS A 229 13.80 8.99 -24.76
C LYS A 229 14.03 10.28 -23.97
N ILE A 230 12.95 10.88 -23.44
CA ILE A 230 13.02 12.06 -22.58
C ILE A 230 13.86 11.76 -21.33
N ASN A 231 13.57 10.65 -20.64
CA ASN A 231 14.31 10.25 -19.44
C ASN A 231 15.80 10.04 -19.74
N LYS A 232 16.12 9.39 -20.87
CA LYS A 232 17.50 9.22 -21.32
C LYS A 232 18.18 10.56 -21.63
N ALA A 233 17.49 11.50 -22.27
CA ALA A 233 18.02 12.83 -22.54
C ALA A 233 18.34 13.59 -21.23
N ILE A 234 17.46 13.49 -20.23
CA ILE A 234 17.68 14.07 -18.90
C ILE A 234 18.89 13.40 -18.21
N GLU A 235 19.00 12.07 -18.26
CA GLU A 235 20.16 11.32 -17.71
C GLU A 235 21.49 11.72 -18.35
N GLU A 236 21.48 11.98 -19.66
CA GLU A 236 22.66 12.37 -20.43
C GLU A 236 22.93 13.89 -20.43
N ASN A 237 22.14 14.68 -19.68
CA ASN A 237 22.19 16.15 -19.67
C ASN A 237 22.08 16.79 -21.08
N LYS A 238 21.27 16.19 -21.96
CA LYS A 238 21.01 16.70 -23.31
C LYS A 238 19.76 17.57 -23.35
N ASP A 239 19.70 18.49 -24.32
CA ASP A 239 18.46 19.20 -24.62
C ASP A 239 17.39 18.20 -25.06
N ILE A 240 16.26 18.20 -24.36
CA ILE A 240 15.19 17.21 -24.56
C ILE A 240 14.60 17.31 -25.97
N PHE A 241 14.38 18.52 -26.48
CA PHE A 241 13.72 18.71 -27.77
C PHE A 241 14.66 18.38 -28.93
N GLU A 242 15.94 18.73 -28.83
CA GLU A 242 16.94 18.32 -29.82
C GLU A 242 17.14 16.80 -29.81
N ALA A 243 17.22 16.15 -28.64
CA ALA A 243 17.32 14.70 -28.54
C ALA A 243 16.10 13.99 -29.18
N LEU A 244 14.88 14.51 -28.95
CA LEU A 244 13.67 13.96 -29.58
C LEU A 244 13.64 14.15 -31.10
N LYS A 245 14.19 15.26 -31.61
CA LYS A 245 14.34 15.50 -33.06
C LYS A 245 15.36 14.55 -33.68
N ASP A 246 16.53 14.38 -33.05
CA ASP A 246 17.59 13.47 -33.51
C ASP A 246 17.08 12.03 -33.60
N GLU A 247 16.25 11.64 -32.64
CA GLU A 247 15.59 10.33 -32.61
C GLU A 247 14.31 10.24 -33.46
N LYS A 248 14.07 11.25 -34.32
CA LYS A 248 12.99 11.31 -35.32
C LYS A 248 11.57 11.15 -34.74
N VAL A 249 11.35 11.62 -33.51
CA VAL A 249 10.02 11.65 -32.91
C VAL A 249 9.15 12.69 -33.63
N LYS A 250 7.98 12.29 -34.12
CA LYS A 250 7.03 13.19 -34.79
C LYS A 250 6.28 14.05 -33.78
N LEU A 251 6.94 15.10 -33.28
CA LEU A 251 6.32 16.08 -32.37
C LEU A 251 5.34 17.01 -33.10
N SER A 252 4.43 17.66 -32.38
CA SER A 252 3.61 18.74 -32.93
C SER A 252 4.45 19.91 -33.45
N ASP A 253 3.89 20.70 -34.37
CA ASP A 253 4.65 21.78 -35.04
C ASP A 253 5.14 22.85 -34.06
N LYS A 254 4.41 23.05 -32.96
CA LYS A 254 4.81 23.96 -31.88
C LYS A 254 6.09 23.58 -31.12
N LEU A 255 6.52 22.32 -31.25
CA LEU A 255 7.78 21.80 -30.70
C LEU A 255 8.92 21.81 -31.74
N LYS A 256 8.61 22.02 -33.03
CA LYS A 256 9.54 21.89 -34.15
C LYS A 256 10.04 23.20 -34.73
N SER A 257 9.31 24.28 -34.53
CA SER A 257 9.50 25.56 -35.22
C SER A 257 10.85 26.21 -34.92
N GLY A 258 11.81 26.04 -35.83
CA GLY A 258 13.13 26.68 -35.81
C GLY A 258 13.10 28.20 -36.02
N LYS A 259 11.93 28.78 -36.39
CA LYS A 259 11.72 30.21 -36.63
C LYS A 259 11.19 31.00 -35.42
N ILE A 260 10.99 30.36 -34.27
CA ILE A 260 10.48 31.06 -33.08
C ILE A 260 11.56 31.94 -32.45
N ASP A 261 11.18 33.17 -32.12
CA ASP A 261 11.97 34.02 -31.24
C ASP A 261 12.01 33.42 -29.82
N LYS A 262 13.10 32.72 -29.51
CA LYS A 262 13.35 32.12 -28.19
C LYS A 262 13.55 33.18 -27.09
N SER A 263 13.71 34.45 -27.45
CA SER A 263 13.82 35.54 -26.49
C SER A 263 12.46 35.97 -25.94
N ALA A 264 11.37 35.67 -26.66
CA ALA A 264 10.00 36.04 -26.30
C ALA A 264 9.60 35.47 -24.93
N GLN A 265 8.93 36.29 -24.14
CA GLN A 265 8.51 35.92 -22.78
C GLN A 265 7.56 34.72 -22.78
N ILE A 266 6.63 34.65 -23.75
CA ILE A 266 5.68 33.54 -23.87
C ILE A 266 6.38 32.21 -24.14
N TYR A 267 7.38 32.18 -25.04
CA TYR A 267 8.19 30.99 -25.29
C TYR A 267 8.96 30.56 -24.04
N LYS A 268 9.60 31.50 -23.33
CA LYS A 268 10.34 31.21 -22.09
C LYS A 268 9.45 30.63 -20.99
N GLN A 269 8.26 31.18 -20.81
CA GLN A 269 7.28 30.66 -19.85
C GLN A 269 6.77 29.28 -20.26
N TRP A 270 6.39 29.12 -21.52
CA TRP A 270 5.88 27.84 -22.04
C TRP A 270 6.92 26.73 -21.95
N SER A 271 8.15 27.00 -22.43
CA SER A 271 9.25 26.03 -22.44
C SER A 271 9.71 25.67 -21.03
N SER A 272 9.89 26.65 -20.14
CA SER A 272 10.28 26.37 -18.75
C SER A 272 9.23 25.54 -18.02
N GLN A 273 7.94 25.84 -18.22
CA GLN A 273 6.86 25.08 -17.60
C GLN A 273 6.81 23.63 -18.09
N LEU A 274 6.93 23.40 -19.40
CA LEU A 274 6.98 22.05 -19.97
C LEU A 274 8.21 21.28 -19.49
N LEU A 275 9.40 21.89 -19.56
CA LEU A 275 10.64 21.26 -19.08
C LEU A 275 10.58 20.92 -17.60
N GLN A 276 9.97 21.78 -16.77
CA GLN A 276 9.77 21.49 -15.35
C GLN A 276 8.87 20.27 -15.13
N LEU A 277 7.75 20.17 -15.87
CA LEU A 277 6.85 19.01 -15.79
C LEU A 277 7.54 17.71 -16.25
N LEU A 278 8.33 17.77 -17.32
CA LEU A 278 9.11 16.61 -17.80
C LEU A 278 10.16 16.16 -16.77
N ASN A 279 10.83 17.11 -16.11
CA ASN A 279 11.76 16.81 -15.02
C ASN A 279 11.05 16.20 -13.80
N PHE A 280 9.87 16.71 -13.42
CA PHE A 280 9.08 16.10 -12.35
C PHE A 280 8.66 14.67 -12.69
N HIS A 281 8.21 14.44 -13.93
CA HIS A 281 7.88 13.10 -14.40
C HIS A 281 9.09 12.14 -14.30
N TYR A 282 10.28 12.61 -14.70
CA TYR A 282 11.53 11.84 -14.54
C TYR A 282 11.89 11.56 -13.07
N ASN A 283 11.80 12.55 -12.19
CA ASN A 283 12.07 12.36 -10.76
C ASN A 283 11.09 11.37 -10.14
N ILE A 284 9.81 11.47 -10.51
CA ILE A 284 8.77 10.51 -10.10
C ILE A 284 9.12 9.09 -10.54
N LYS A 285 9.64 8.89 -11.76
CA LYS A 285 10.12 7.57 -12.19
C LYS A 285 11.21 7.03 -11.26
N LYS A 286 12.18 7.87 -10.84
CA LYS A 286 13.22 7.44 -9.89
C LYS A 286 12.66 7.05 -8.53
N ILE A 287 11.66 7.79 -8.06
CA ILE A 287 10.94 7.49 -6.82
C ILE A 287 10.25 6.13 -6.93
N ASP A 288 9.56 5.85 -8.05
CA ASP A 288 8.93 4.55 -8.31
C ASP A 288 9.95 3.40 -8.30
N GLU A 289 11.10 3.59 -8.95
CA GLU A 289 12.19 2.61 -8.98
C GLU A 289 12.69 2.29 -7.55
N LYS A 290 12.93 3.32 -6.72
CA LYS A 290 13.33 3.16 -5.30
C LYS A 290 12.24 2.48 -4.46
N LEU A 291 10.96 2.83 -4.65
CA LEU A 291 9.85 2.15 -3.96
C LEU A 291 9.78 0.66 -4.33
N LEU A 292 10.01 0.34 -5.61
CA LEU A 292 10.03 -1.04 -6.07
C LEU A 292 11.19 -1.81 -5.43
N GLU A 293 12.35 -1.18 -5.23
CA GLU A 293 13.48 -1.78 -4.50
C GLU A 293 13.12 -2.10 -3.05
N ILE A 294 12.38 -1.24 -2.37
CA ILE A 294 11.85 -1.51 -1.01
C ILE A 294 10.87 -2.68 -1.05
N LYS A 295 9.93 -2.70 -2.00
CA LYS A 295 8.94 -3.78 -2.14
C LYS A 295 9.59 -5.12 -2.46
N ASN A 296 10.72 -5.11 -3.18
CA ASN A 296 11.54 -6.28 -3.45
C ASN A 296 12.16 -6.89 -2.19
N TYR A 297 12.06 -6.29 -1.00
CA TYR A 297 12.43 -7.01 0.23
C TYR A 297 11.57 -8.25 0.47
N TYR A 298 10.28 -8.21 0.10
CA TYR A 298 9.30 -9.23 0.50
C TYR A 298 8.32 -9.66 -0.60
N SER A 299 8.36 -9.04 -1.79
CA SER A 299 7.39 -9.30 -2.85
C SER A 299 7.99 -9.16 -4.25
N GLY A 300 7.31 -9.74 -5.24
CA GLY A 300 7.68 -9.67 -6.65
C GLY A 300 8.70 -10.70 -7.10
N LYS A 301 8.97 -10.72 -8.41
CA LYS A 301 9.89 -11.70 -9.04
C LYS A 301 11.35 -11.51 -8.62
N LYS A 302 11.72 -10.30 -8.19
CA LYS A 302 13.07 -9.94 -7.76
C LYS A 302 13.18 -9.88 -6.23
N LYS A 303 12.30 -10.60 -5.51
CA LYS A 303 12.31 -10.56 -4.05
C LYS A 303 13.66 -11.01 -3.49
N LYS A 304 14.18 -10.27 -2.52
CA LYS A 304 15.45 -10.53 -1.82
C LYS A 304 15.29 -11.66 -0.81
N PHE A 305 14.15 -11.72 -0.13
CA PHE A 305 13.87 -12.70 0.92
C PHE A 305 12.55 -13.45 0.63
N PRO A 306 12.46 -14.73 1.02
CA PRO A 306 11.16 -15.37 1.28
C PRO A 306 10.40 -14.59 2.35
N TYR A 307 9.07 -14.69 2.34
CA TYR A 307 8.25 -13.86 3.23
C TYR A 307 8.49 -14.14 4.72
N LEU A 308 8.71 -15.40 5.10
CA LEU A 308 9.06 -15.76 6.49
C LEU A 308 10.35 -15.09 6.96
N GLU A 309 11.38 -15.06 6.12
CA GLU A 309 12.66 -14.40 6.43
C GLU A 309 12.47 -12.87 6.50
N PHE A 310 11.59 -12.29 5.69
CA PHE A 310 11.25 -10.88 5.81
C PHE A 310 10.61 -10.55 7.16
N ILE A 311 9.66 -11.37 7.65
CA ILE A 311 9.06 -11.20 8.98
C ILE A 311 10.16 -11.21 10.05
N GLU A 312 11.03 -12.22 10.03
CA GLU A 312 12.14 -12.36 10.99
C GLU A 312 13.05 -11.13 11.00
N LYS A 313 13.50 -10.70 9.82
CA LYS A 313 14.40 -9.54 9.69
C LYS A 313 13.78 -8.25 10.19
N VAL A 314 12.51 -8.01 9.89
CA VAL A 314 11.80 -6.83 10.38
C VAL A 314 11.62 -6.89 11.89
N SER A 315 11.22 -8.05 12.42
CA SER A 315 10.94 -8.26 13.83
C SER A 315 12.15 -7.99 14.73
N PHE A 316 13.32 -8.48 14.32
CA PHE A 316 14.57 -8.31 15.07
C PHE A 316 15.42 -7.12 14.56
N ASN A 317 14.87 -6.33 13.63
CA ASN A 317 15.56 -5.25 12.93
C ASN A 317 16.97 -5.65 12.45
N GLU A 318 17.10 -6.87 11.92
CA GLU A 318 18.38 -7.39 11.47
C GLU A 318 18.97 -6.49 10.40
N LYS A 319 20.27 -6.19 10.52
CA LYS A 319 20.98 -5.29 9.60
C LYS A 319 20.32 -3.91 9.45
N ASN A 320 19.53 -3.47 10.44
CA ASN A 320 18.80 -2.20 10.43
C ASN A 320 17.79 -2.05 9.28
N ILE A 321 17.22 -3.16 8.79
CA ILE A 321 16.28 -3.13 7.65
C ILE A 321 15.08 -2.21 7.88
N VAL A 322 14.56 -2.13 9.11
CA VAL A 322 13.41 -1.28 9.42
C VAL A 322 13.79 0.18 9.30
N ASN A 323 14.97 0.55 9.81
CA ASN A 323 15.49 1.92 9.72
C ASN A 323 15.79 2.29 8.27
N GLU A 324 16.42 1.39 7.50
CA GLU A 324 16.71 1.61 6.08
C GLU A 324 15.43 1.87 5.27
N ILE A 325 14.39 1.06 5.49
CA ILE A 325 13.09 1.25 4.83
C ILE A 325 12.46 2.58 5.26
N GLN A 326 12.45 2.89 6.56
CA GLN A 326 11.87 4.13 7.08
C GLN A 326 12.58 5.37 6.55
N ASP A 327 13.91 5.42 6.64
CA ASP A 327 14.73 6.53 6.17
C ASP A 327 14.52 6.75 4.66
N THR A 328 14.52 5.66 3.89
CA THR A 328 14.24 5.74 2.45
C THR A 328 12.85 6.29 2.18
N LEU A 329 11.81 5.82 2.87
CA LEU A 329 10.44 6.31 2.72
C LEU A 329 10.30 7.78 3.13
N ILE A 330 11.04 8.25 4.15
CA ILE A 330 11.06 9.65 4.57
C ILE A 330 11.67 10.51 3.47
N THR A 331 12.85 10.15 2.95
CA THR A 331 13.50 10.89 1.85
C THR A 331 12.59 10.96 0.63
N LEU A 332 11.99 9.82 0.23
CA LEU A 332 11.06 9.79 -0.89
C LEU A 332 9.83 10.67 -0.63
N ARG A 333 9.34 10.72 0.61
CA ARG A 333 8.20 11.57 0.98
C ARG A 333 8.53 13.05 0.79
N GLU A 334 9.71 13.47 1.21
CA GLU A 334 10.18 14.85 1.06
C GLU A 334 10.28 15.23 -0.42
N GLU A 335 10.89 14.39 -1.25
CA GLU A 335 10.96 14.56 -2.71
C GLU A 335 9.56 14.72 -3.33
N ILE A 336 8.59 13.89 -2.93
CA ILE A 336 7.19 14.01 -3.40
C ILE A 336 6.53 15.31 -2.94
N ILE A 337 6.72 15.70 -1.68
CA ILE A 337 6.12 16.92 -1.12
C ILE A 337 6.61 18.15 -1.89
N GLU A 338 7.90 18.21 -2.23
CA GLU A 338 8.47 19.28 -3.03
C GLU A 338 7.80 19.39 -4.41
N ILE A 339 7.69 18.27 -5.13
CA ILE A 339 7.02 18.22 -6.42
C ILE A 339 5.54 18.62 -6.27
N ASN A 340 4.84 18.06 -5.29
CA ASN A 340 3.43 18.30 -5.06
C ASN A 340 3.15 19.77 -4.72
N ASN A 341 4.00 20.43 -3.93
CA ASN A 341 3.87 21.86 -3.58
C ASN A 341 3.95 22.78 -4.79
N ILE A 342 4.61 22.35 -5.87
CA ILE A 342 4.69 23.10 -7.12
C ILE A 342 3.52 22.73 -8.02
N VAL A 343 3.26 21.44 -8.22
CA VAL A 343 2.20 20.93 -9.11
C VAL A 343 0.79 21.30 -8.62
N THR A 344 0.58 21.47 -7.31
CA THR A 344 -0.70 21.94 -6.75
C THR A 344 -1.04 23.38 -7.06
N LYS A 345 -0.03 24.23 -7.26
CA LYS A 345 -0.21 25.64 -7.65
C LYS A 345 -0.60 25.79 -9.11
N LEU A 346 -0.35 24.77 -9.94
CA LEU A 346 -0.72 24.76 -11.34
C LEU A 346 -2.18 24.33 -11.51
N THR A 347 -2.93 25.07 -12.32
CA THR A 347 -4.27 24.66 -12.74
C THR A 347 -4.31 24.23 -14.21
N LYS A 348 -5.23 23.30 -14.52
CA LYS A 348 -5.47 22.86 -15.90
C LYS A 348 -5.86 24.03 -16.82
N LYS A 349 -6.53 25.05 -16.28
CA LYS A 349 -6.95 26.24 -17.04
C LYS A 349 -5.74 27.09 -17.42
N GLU A 350 -4.85 27.39 -16.49
CA GLU A 350 -3.64 28.19 -16.74
C GLU A 350 -2.73 27.52 -17.76
N ILE A 351 -2.50 26.21 -17.62
CA ILE A 351 -1.64 25.47 -18.57
C ILE A 351 -2.26 25.46 -19.97
N LYS A 352 -3.59 25.29 -20.08
CA LYS A 352 -4.28 25.38 -21.37
C LYS A 352 -4.16 26.76 -22.00
N LEU A 353 -4.34 27.83 -21.22
CA LEU A 353 -4.20 29.20 -21.70
C LEU A 353 -2.77 29.46 -22.17
N LEU A 354 -1.77 29.11 -21.36
CA LEU A 354 -0.35 29.22 -21.72
C LEU A 354 -0.03 28.49 -23.03
N ASN A 355 -0.57 27.27 -23.20
CA ASN A 355 -0.35 26.51 -24.42
C ASN A 355 -1.05 27.14 -25.64
N LEU A 356 -2.28 27.64 -25.50
CA LEU A 356 -3.00 28.32 -26.58
C LEU A 356 -2.36 29.66 -26.97
N ASP A 357 -1.90 30.44 -25.98
CA ASP A 357 -1.23 31.72 -26.22
C ASP A 357 0.10 31.52 -26.94
N TYR A 358 0.82 30.44 -26.59
CA TYR A 358 2.01 30.05 -27.35
C TYR A 358 1.66 29.59 -28.77
N GLU A 359 0.64 28.76 -28.98
CA GLU A 359 0.21 28.37 -30.33
C GLU A 359 -0.18 29.58 -31.19
N ARG A 360 -0.89 30.57 -30.63
CA ARG A 360 -1.21 31.83 -31.30
C ARG A 360 0.05 32.60 -31.67
N PHE A 361 0.99 32.72 -30.75
CA PHE A 361 2.26 33.38 -30.99
C PHE A 361 3.00 32.76 -32.18
N ILE A 362 3.05 31.43 -32.28
CA ILE A 362 3.66 30.73 -33.41
C ILE A 362 2.99 31.10 -34.72
N ILE A 363 1.66 31.05 -34.77
CA ILE A 363 0.89 31.38 -35.98
C ILE A 363 1.20 32.81 -36.42
N THR A 364 1.10 33.78 -35.51
CA THR A 364 1.34 35.20 -35.82
C THR A 364 2.78 35.49 -36.23
N SER A 365 3.76 34.77 -35.67
CA SER A 365 5.17 34.93 -36.03
C SER A 365 5.58 34.13 -37.28
N SER A 366 4.69 33.31 -37.83
CA SER A 366 4.92 32.57 -39.08
C SER A 366 4.35 33.28 -40.31
N ASP A 367 3.46 34.25 -40.09
CA ASP A 367 2.83 35.10 -41.11
C ASP A 367 3.67 36.36 -41.43
N ASP A 368 4.70 36.65 -40.63
CA ASP A 368 5.79 37.63 -40.89
C ASP A 368 7.03 36.92 -41.48
#